data_AF-A0A060SIJ5-F1
#
_entry.id   AF-A0A060SIJ5-F1
#
_cell.length_a   1.000
_cell.length_b   1.000
_cell.length_c   1.000
_cell.angle_alpha   90.00
_cell.angle_beta   90.00
_cell.angle_gamma   90.00
#
_symmetry.space_group_name_H-M   'P 1'
#
loop_
_entity.id
_entity.type
_entity.pdbx_description
1 polymer ?
#
loop_
_entity_poly.entity_id
_entity_poly.type
_entity_poly.pdbx_seq_one_letter_code
_entity_poly.pdbx_strand_id
1 'polypeptide(L)'
;MSAKCEGVDREVRRNRPRSAKELAAKRKGIAKNPGTRCWRRGSHITGIKCIQQPYWANLPFVNIYRSITPDILRQLCQGVVKHLVSWIITAYGADEIDAHCCRIPPNHNIRLFLKGIMKLQCVTGKEHADMCRFILGLVIGIPLPDGVSPHPLLCAVRALLDFLYLAQYPAHTVDTLELLQDAL
;
A
#
# COMPACT_ATOMS: atom_id res chain seq x y z
N MET A 1 24.34 24.20 1.31
CA MET A 1 22.90 24.26 1.71
C MET A 1 22.41 23.04 2.51
N SER A 2 23.27 22.11 2.96
CA SER A 2 22.83 20.84 3.58
C SER A 2 22.70 20.85 5.12
N ALA A 3 23.52 21.64 5.84
CA ALA A 3 23.57 21.57 7.32
C ALA A 3 22.34 22.16 8.05
N LYS A 4 21.54 23.01 7.39
CA LYS A 4 20.41 23.71 8.01
C LYS A 4 19.12 22.87 8.02
N CYS A 5 19.02 21.85 7.16
CA CYS A 5 17.86 20.95 7.10
C CYS A 5 17.96 19.82 8.14
N GLU A 6 19.15 19.25 8.37
CA GLU A 6 19.34 18.17 9.36
C GLU A 6 19.10 18.60 10.82
N GLY A 7 19.39 19.86 11.16
CA GLY A 7 19.13 20.40 12.50
C GLY A 7 17.63 20.52 12.81
N VAL A 8 16.83 20.90 11.81
CA VAL A 8 15.37 21.04 11.92
C VAL A 8 14.71 19.67 12.14
N ASP A 9 15.16 18.63 11.45
CA ASP A 9 14.59 17.29 11.58
C ASP A 9 14.89 16.61 12.94
N ARG A 10 16.07 16.88 13.54
CA ARG A 10 16.39 16.37 14.88
C ARG A 10 15.55 17.03 15.98
N GLU A 11 15.28 18.33 15.86
CA GLU A 11 14.48 19.08 16.81
C GLU A 11 12.99 18.74 16.70
N VAL A 12 12.49 18.52 15.48
CA VAL A 12 11.12 18.03 15.21
C VAL A 12 10.88 16.64 15.82
N ARG A 13 11.84 15.72 15.73
CA ARG A 13 11.72 14.40 16.37
C ARG A 13 11.66 14.49 17.90
N ARG A 14 12.41 15.43 18.49
CA ARG A 14 12.49 15.62 19.96
C ARG A 14 11.21 16.22 20.55
N ASN A 15 10.54 17.11 19.80
CA ASN A 15 9.34 17.84 20.24
C ASN A 15 8.00 17.27 19.75
N ARG A 16 8.02 16.07 19.15
CA ARG A 16 6.80 15.39 18.68
C ARG A 16 5.88 15.10 19.90
N PRO A 17 4.61 15.50 19.84
CA PRO A 17 3.67 15.23 20.94
C PRO A 17 3.54 13.72 21.17
N ARG A 18 3.62 13.31 22.45
CA ARG A 18 3.62 11.88 22.83
C ARG A 18 2.23 11.34 23.16
N SER A 19 1.22 12.22 23.25
CA SER A 19 -0.16 11.85 23.53
C SER A 19 -1.18 12.68 22.76
N ALA A 20 -2.39 12.13 22.57
CA ALA A 20 -3.50 12.81 21.90
C ALA A 20 -3.94 14.11 22.60
N LYS A 21 -3.86 14.17 23.94
CA LYS A 21 -4.17 15.37 24.72
C LYS A 21 -3.19 16.50 24.44
N GLU A 22 -1.90 16.18 24.32
CA GLU A 22 -0.85 17.15 24.02
C GLU A 22 -0.98 17.71 22.60
N LEU A 23 -1.36 16.86 21.64
CA LEU A 23 -1.66 17.25 20.26
C LEU A 23 -2.86 18.23 20.20
N ALA A 24 -3.91 17.97 20.97
CA ALA A 24 -5.09 18.83 21.04
C ALA A 24 -4.78 20.21 21.67
N ALA A 25 -3.93 20.25 22.70
CA ALA A 25 -3.49 21.51 23.31
C ALA A 25 -2.64 22.35 22.34
N LYS A 26 -1.68 21.73 21.63
CA LYS A 26 -0.87 22.39 20.59
C LYS A 26 -1.73 22.93 19.44
N ARG A 27 -2.78 22.20 19.01
CA ARG A 27 -3.75 22.67 17.99
C ARG A 27 -4.44 23.98 18.38
N LYS A 28 -4.92 24.09 19.63
CA LYS A 28 -5.59 25.30 20.14
C LYS A 28 -4.64 26.51 20.17
N GLY A 29 -3.35 26.30 20.46
CA GLY A 29 -2.34 27.36 20.44
C GLY A 29 -1.99 27.84 19.03
N ILE A 30 -1.89 26.92 18.06
CA ILE A 30 -1.59 27.23 16.65
C ILE A 30 -2.75 28.02 16.01
N ALA A 31 -4.01 27.63 16.27
CA ALA A 31 -5.18 28.32 15.72
C ALA A 31 -5.31 29.81 16.14
N LYS A 32 -4.66 30.22 17.25
CA LYS A 32 -4.71 31.60 17.76
C LYS A 32 -3.76 32.57 17.05
N ASN A 33 -2.81 32.10 16.23
CA ASN A 33 -1.80 32.97 15.61
C ASN A 33 -1.58 32.59 14.13
N PRO A 34 -2.41 33.10 13.19
CA PRO A 34 -2.51 32.60 11.81
C PRO A 34 -1.33 32.96 10.89
N GLY A 35 -0.24 33.51 11.43
CA GLY A 35 0.95 33.84 10.64
C GLY A 35 1.51 32.61 9.92
N THR A 36 1.65 32.71 8.59
CA THR A 36 2.08 31.63 7.67
C THR A 36 3.38 30.94 8.07
N ARG A 37 4.28 31.61 8.81
CA ARG A 37 5.56 31.05 9.28
C ARG A 37 5.45 30.24 10.58
N CYS A 38 4.66 30.68 11.57
CA CYS A 38 4.50 29.96 12.84
C CYS A 38 3.65 28.70 12.68
N TRP A 39 2.62 28.76 11.82
CA TRP A 39 1.79 27.59 11.48
C TRP A 39 2.59 26.50 10.76
N ARG A 40 3.45 26.87 9.79
CA ARG A 40 4.30 25.93 9.06
C ARG A 40 5.23 25.18 10.02
N ARG A 41 5.94 25.90 10.90
CA ARG A 41 6.83 25.30 11.91
C ARG A 41 6.10 24.40 12.91
N GLY A 42 4.96 24.84 13.47
CA GLY A 42 4.18 24.06 14.44
C GLY A 42 3.57 22.78 13.86
N SER A 43 3.22 22.80 12.57
CA SER A 43 2.64 21.65 11.86
C SER A 43 3.68 20.56 11.59
N HIS A 44 4.93 20.94 11.28
CA HIS A 44 6.04 19.98 11.16
C HIS A 44 6.32 19.25 12.48
N ILE A 45 6.25 19.96 13.62
CA ILE A 45 6.46 19.38 14.96
C ILE A 45 5.34 18.40 15.35
N THR A 46 4.12 18.66 14.90
CA THR A 46 2.93 17.85 15.24
C THR A 46 2.63 16.75 14.23
N GLY A 47 3.36 16.68 13.10
CA GLY A 47 3.11 15.71 12.03
C GLY A 47 1.80 15.95 11.28
N ILE A 48 1.16 17.11 11.46
CA ILE A 48 -0.09 17.48 10.81
C ILE A 48 0.23 18.24 9.53
N LYS A 49 -0.43 17.91 8.41
CA LYS A 49 -0.31 18.72 7.19
C LYS A 49 -0.85 20.12 7.44
N CYS A 50 -0.08 21.13 7.02
CA CYS A 50 -0.43 22.54 7.09
C CYS A 50 -1.57 22.87 6.12
N ILE A 51 -2.81 22.57 6.51
CA ILE A 51 -4.01 22.94 5.76
C ILE A 51 -4.73 23.98 6.62
N GLN A 52 -4.58 25.25 6.24
CA GLN A 52 -5.16 26.39 6.98
C GLN A 52 -6.69 26.33 6.96
N GLN A 53 -7.25 26.09 5.78
CA GLN A 53 -8.68 25.92 5.57
C GLN A 53 -8.85 24.79 4.54
N PRO A 54 -9.31 23.60 4.95
CA PRO A 54 -9.62 22.55 3.99
C PRO A 54 -10.75 23.03 3.08
N TYR A 55 -10.70 22.63 1.80
CA TYR A 55 -11.75 22.97 0.82
C TYR A 55 -13.16 22.60 1.31
N TRP A 56 -13.28 21.50 2.06
CA TRP A 56 -14.53 21.00 2.64
C TRP A 56 -14.92 21.65 3.98
N ALA A 57 -14.23 22.69 4.45
CA ALA A 57 -14.52 23.35 5.73
C ALA A 57 -15.96 23.89 5.82
N ASN A 58 -16.52 24.31 4.69
CA ASN A 58 -17.84 24.93 4.60
C ASN A 58 -18.93 23.94 4.15
N LEU A 59 -18.69 22.62 4.24
CA LEU A 59 -19.64 21.58 3.88
C LEU A 59 -20.17 20.88 5.15
N PRO A 60 -21.15 21.46 5.87
CA PRO A 60 -21.56 21.01 7.21
C PRO A 60 -22.19 19.62 7.24
N PHE A 61 -22.72 19.15 6.11
CA PHE A 61 -23.39 17.85 6.00
C PHE A 61 -22.53 16.77 5.32
N VAL A 62 -21.29 17.08 4.93
CA VAL A 62 -20.42 16.14 4.21
C VAL A 62 -19.36 15.58 5.15
N ASN A 63 -19.43 14.28 5.41
CA ASN A 63 -18.32 13.57 6.02
C ASN A 63 -17.29 13.21 4.94
N ILE A 64 -16.25 14.05 4.79
CA ILE A 64 -15.20 13.87 3.79
C ILE A 64 -14.55 12.48 3.85
N TYR A 65 -14.46 11.86 5.03
CA TYR A 65 -13.85 10.54 5.20
C TYR A 65 -14.66 9.43 4.55
N ARG A 66 -15.98 9.62 4.38
CA ARG A 66 -16.85 8.71 3.62
C ARG A 66 -16.79 8.95 2.11
N SER A 67 -16.35 10.13 1.69
CA SER A 67 -16.19 10.50 0.28
C SER A 67 -14.87 10.03 -0.32
N ILE A 68 -13.91 9.63 0.51
CA ILE A 68 -12.67 9.01 0.06
C ILE A 68 -13.00 7.56 -0.29
N THR A 69 -13.19 7.26 -1.58
CA THR A 69 -13.37 5.89 -2.04
C THR A 69 -12.08 5.10 -1.82
N PRO A 70 -12.18 3.81 -1.45
CA PRO A 70 -11.02 2.93 -1.40
C PRO A 70 -10.36 2.91 -2.78
N ASP A 71 -9.06 3.18 -2.80
CA ASP A 71 -8.30 3.18 -4.05
C ASP A 71 -7.57 1.84 -4.18
N ILE A 72 -8.14 0.96 -4.99
CA ILE A 72 -7.59 -0.35 -5.30
C ILE A 72 -6.17 -0.24 -5.85
N LEU A 73 -5.87 0.76 -6.68
CA LEU A 73 -4.54 0.91 -7.25
C LEU A 73 -3.51 1.21 -6.17
N ARG A 74 -3.74 2.24 -5.35
CA ARG A 74 -2.76 2.66 -4.34
C ARG A 74 -2.72 1.74 -3.12
N GLN A 75 -3.87 1.26 -2.65
CA GLN A 75 -3.94 0.47 -1.41
C GLN A 75 -3.62 -1.00 -1.66
N LEU A 76 -4.28 -1.60 -2.64
CA LEU A 76 -4.19 -3.04 -2.89
C LEU A 76 -3.04 -3.38 -3.86
N CYS A 77 -2.99 -2.75 -5.03
CA CYS A 77 -1.93 -3.08 -6.01
C CYS A 77 -0.55 -2.59 -5.56
N GLN A 78 -0.41 -1.29 -5.29
CA GLN A 78 0.89 -0.71 -4.90
C GLN A 78 1.27 -0.98 -3.44
N GLY A 79 0.27 -1.18 -2.57
CA GLY A 79 0.49 -1.57 -1.19
C GLY A 79 0.71 -3.07 -1.08
N VAL A 80 -0.34 -3.87 -1.25
CA VAL A 80 -0.31 -5.32 -0.97
C VAL A 80 0.43 -6.11 -2.06
N VAL A 81 0.02 -6.03 -3.32
CA VAL A 81 0.55 -6.88 -4.40
C VAL A 81 2.04 -6.65 -4.62
N LYS A 82 2.50 -5.39 -4.56
CA LYS A 82 3.93 -5.07 -4.66
C LYS A 82 4.75 -5.80 -3.59
N HIS A 83 4.28 -5.81 -2.35
CA HIS A 83 4.96 -6.50 -1.25
C HIS A 83 4.87 -8.02 -1.40
N LEU A 84 3.71 -8.54 -1.82
CA LEU A 84 3.53 -9.96 -2.10
C LEU A 84 4.55 -10.47 -3.13
N VAL A 85 4.69 -9.77 -4.26
CA VAL A 85 5.69 -10.10 -5.30
C VAL A 85 7.11 -10.05 -4.71
N SER A 86 7.43 -9.03 -3.93
CA SER A 86 8.73 -8.90 -3.26
C SER A 86 9.03 -10.06 -2.31
N TRP A 87 8.04 -10.54 -1.56
CA TRP A 87 8.20 -11.67 -0.65
C TRP A 87 8.41 -12.98 -1.40
N ILE A 88 7.66 -13.21 -2.47
CA ILE A 88 7.83 -14.39 -3.34
C ILE A 88 9.24 -14.41 -3.94
N ILE A 89 9.73 -13.28 -4.44
CA ILE A 89 11.09 -13.16 -4.96
C ILE A 89 12.13 -13.45 -3.88
N THR A 90 11.90 -12.99 -2.65
CA THR A 90 12.81 -13.25 -1.53
C THR A 90 12.79 -14.72 -1.11
N ALA A 91 11.63 -15.39 -1.22
CA ALA A 91 11.48 -16.80 -0.85
C ALA A 91 12.11 -17.76 -1.86
N TYR A 92 11.97 -17.50 -3.16
CA TYR A 92 12.41 -18.43 -4.22
C TYR A 92 13.67 -17.98 -4.98
N GLY A 93 14.04 -16.70 -4.88
CA GLY A 93 15.08 -16.10 -5.69
C GLY A 93 14.56 -15.49 -6.99
N ALA A 94 15.21 -14.43 -7.45
CA ALA A 94 14.80 -13.68 -8.63
C ALA A 94 14.91 -14.51 -9.93
N ASP A 95 15.99 -15.28 -10.06
CA ASP A 95 16.28 -16.06 -11.27
C ASP A 95 15.24 -17.17 -11.49
N GLU A 96 14.82 -17.85 -10.42
CA GLU A 96 13.83 -18.93 -10.50
C GLU A 96 12.45 -18.39 -10.90
N ILE A 97 12.05 -17.27 -10.29
CA ILE A 97 10.77 -16.62 -10.61
C ILE A 97 10.74 -16.12 -12.06
N ASP A 98 11.82 -15.49 -12.54
CA ASP A 98 11.89 -15.03 -13.92
C ASP A 98 11.94 -16.21 -14.92
N ALA A 99 12.64 -17.30 -14.59
CA ALA A 99 12.63 -18.52 -15.39
C ALA A 99 11.23 -19.14 -15.50
N HIS A 100 10.49 -19.18 -14.39
CA HIS A 100 9.10 -19.63 -14.38
C HIS A 100 8.19 -18.69 -15.19
N CYS A 101 8.36 -17.36 -15.07
CA CYS A 101 7.62 -16.39 -15.89
C CYS A 101 7.82 -16.62 -17.39
N CYS A 102 9.02 -17.02 -17.81
CA CYS A 102 9.34 -17.30 -19.21
C CYS A 102 8.78 -18.63 -19.71
N ARG A 103 8.49 -19.58 -18.81
CA ARG A 103 7.93 -20.90 -19.13
C ARG A 103 6.41 -20.94 -19.15
N ILE A 104 5.72 -19.87 -18.72
CA ILE A 104 4.25 -19.82 -18.75
C ILE A 104 3.78 -19.98 -20.21
N PRO A 105 2.91 -20.96 -20.50
CA PRO A 105 2.34 -21.12 -21.83
C PRO A 105 1.60 -19.86 -22.28
N PRO A 106 1.73 -19.45 -23.55
CA PRO A 106 0.98 -18.33 -24.09
C PRO A 106 -0.53 -18.50 -23.88
N ASN A 107 -1.16 -17.48 -23.29
CA ASN A 107 -2.60 -17.45 -23.05
C ASN A 107 -3.14 -16.07 -23.44
N HIS A 108 -4.31 -16.04 -24.07
CA HIS A 108 -5.00 -14.81 -24.46
C HIS A 108 -5.32 -13.89 -23.26
N ASN A 109 -5.45 -14.45 -22.07
CA ASN A 109 -5.87 -13.73 -20.85
C ASN A 109 -4.70 -13.20 -20.00
N ILE A 110 -3.46 -13.56 -20.34
CA ILE A 110 -2.27 -13.28 -19.53
C ILE A 110 -1.19 -12.61 -20.38
N ARG A 111 -0.67 -11.48 -19.90
CA ARG A 111 0.50 -10.86 -20.49
C ARG A 111 1.75 -11.68 -20.16
N LEU A 112 2.48 -12.11 -21.18
CA LEU A 112 3.75 -12.81 -21.00
C LEU A 112 4.88 -11.83 -20.66
N PHE A 113 5.58 -12.10 -19.56
CA PHE A 113 6.77 -11.37 -19.15
C PHE A 113 8.03 -12.12 -19.60
N LEU A 114 8.27 -12.15 -20.92
CA LEU A 114 9.39 -12.90 -21.54
C LEU A 114 10.79 -12.45 -21.10
N LYS A 115 10.90 -11.25 -20.50
CA LYS A 115 12.15 -10.72 -19.94
C LYS A 115 12.21 -10.83 -18.41
N GLY A 116 11.22 -11.49 -17.80
CA GLY A 116 11.01 -11.53 -16.36
C GLY A 116 10.16 -10.38 -15.84
N ILE A 117 9.69 -10.51 -14.61
CA ILE A 117 9.01 -9.44 -13.86
C ILE A 117 10.00 -8.51 -13.17
N MET A 118 11.26 -8.94 -13.03
CA MET A 118 12.25 -8.21 -12.24
C MET A 118 12.77 -6.93 -12.86
N LYS A 119 12.74 -6.86 -14.19
CA LYS A 119 13.26 -5.72 -14.95
C LYS A 119 12.27 -4.56 -15.08
N LEU A 120 11.05 -4.72 -14.55
CA LEU A 120 10.01 -3.71 -14.65
C LEU A 120 10.26 -2.58 -13.66
N GLN A 121 10.50 -1.39 -14.20
CA GLN A 121 10.56 -0.15 -13.44
C GLN A 121 9.27 0.63 -13.71
N CYS A 122 8.65 1.17 -12.66
CA CYS A 122 7.35 1.87 -12.75
C CYS A 122 6.18 0.98 -13.19
N VAL A 123 5.89 -0.06 -12.40
CA VAL A 123 4.78 -0.99 -12.64
C VAL A 123 3.44 -0.24 -12.60
N THR A 124 2.70 -0.30 -13.69
CA THR A 124 1.37 0.28 -13.83
C THR A 124 0.31 -0.57 -13.13
N GLY A 125 -0.88 0.00 -12.88
CA GLY A 125 -2.00 -0.76 -12.31
C GLY A 125 -2.40 -1.98 -13.16
N LYS A 126 -2.34 -1.84 -14.49
CA LYS A 126 -2.61 -2.93 -15.42
C LYS A 126 -1.59 -4.05 -15.30
N GLU A 127 -0.31 -3.71 -15.13
CA GLU A 127 0.74 -4.71 -14.91
C GLU A 127 0.59 -5.43 -13.58
N HIS A 128 0.22 -4.73 -12.51
CA HIS A 128 -0.14 -5.37 -11.24
C HIS A 128 -1.30 -6.36 -11.40
N ALA A 129 -2.36 -5.96 -12.12
CA ALA A 129 -3.50 -6.84 -12.38
C ALA A 129 -3.10 -8.06 -13.21
N ASP A 130 -2.26 -7.89 -14.23
CA ASP A 130 -1.74 -9.00 -15.03
C ASP A 130 -0.88 -9.94 -14.17
N MET A 131 0.00 -9.41 -13.31
CA MET A 131 0.80 -10.21 -12.36
C MET A 131 -0.07 -11.08 -11.45
N CYS A 132 -1.15 -10.51 -10.89
CA CYS A 132 -2.04 -11.23 -9.99
C CYS A 132 -2.69 -12.46 -10.65
N ARG A 133 -2.92 -12.43 -11.97
CA ARG A 133 -3.56 -13.55 -12.69
C ARG A 133 -2.71 -14.81 -12.75
N PHE A 134 -1.38 -14.69 -12.75
CA PHE A 134 -0.49 -15.84 -12.88
C PHE A 134 0.42 -16.08 -11.67
N ILE A 135 0.44 -15.18 -10.69
CA ILE A 135 1.35 -15.29 -9.54
C ILE A 135 1.14 -16.58 -8.73
N LEU A 136 -0.11 -17.03 -8.56
CA LEU A 136 -0.41 -18.30 -7.91
C LEU A 136 0.12 -19.49 -8.75
N GLY A 137 -0.01 -19.40 -10.07
CA GLY A 137 0.52 -20.40 -11.00
C GLY A 137 2.05 -20.46 -11.02
N LEU A 138 2.74 -19.34 -10.73
CA LEU A 138 4.19 -19.34 -10.57
C LEU A 138 4.62 -20.18 -9.36
N VAL A 139 3.92 -20.01 -8.23
CA VAL A 139 4.38 -20.58 -6.95
C VAL A 139 3.96 -22.03 -6.72
N ILE A 140 2.92 -22.53 -7.39
CA ILE A 140 2.30 -23.84 -7.09
C ILE A 140 3.20 -25.07 -7.38
N GLY A 141 4.35 -24.89 -8.01
CA GLY A 141 5.28 -25.97 -8.36
C GLY A 141 6.73 -25.74 -7.95
N ILE A 142 7.03 -24.69 -7.18
CA ILE A 142 8.40 -24.36 -6.79
C ILE A 142 8.64 -24.87 -5.36
N PRO A 143 9.63 -25.76 -5.13
CA PRO A 143 10.03 -26.12 -3.77
C PRO A 143 10.72 -24.93 -3.10
N LEU A 144 10.44 -24.68 -1.82
CA LEU A 144 11.23 -23.69 -1.08
C LEU A 144 12.65 -24.21 -0.84
N PRO A 145 13.62 -23.30 -0.72
CA PRO A 145 14.93 -23.62 -0.15
C PRO A 145 14.78 -24.34 1.21
N ASP A 146 15.74 -25.20 1.53
CA ASP A 146 15.82 -25.91 2.82
C ASP A 146 14.72 -26.96 3.09
N GLY A 147 13.93 -27.33 2.07
CA GLY A 147 12.92 -28.40 2.19
C GLY A 147 11.68 -28.01 2.98
N VAL A 148 11.46 -26.70 3.19
CA VAL A 148 10.26 -26.17 3.84
C VAL A 148 9.04 -26.37 2.93
N SER A 149 7.88 -26.72 3.52
CA SER A 149 6.65 -26.86 2.74
C SER A 149 6.22 -25.50 2.15
N PRO A 150 5.91 -25.41 0.84
CA PRO A 150 5.38 -24.19 0.22
C PRO A 150 3.94 -23.88 0.63
N HIS A 151 3.26 -24.84 1.26
CA HIS A 151 1.84 -24.76 1.59
C HIS A 151 1.42 -23.46 2.30
N PRO A 152 2.10 -22.97 3.37
CA PRO A 152 1.70 -21.73 4.02
C PRO A 152 1.81 -20.51 3.12
N LEU A 153 2.84 -20.46 2.26
CA LEU A 153 3.01 -19.40 1.28
C LEU A 153 1.91 -19.44 0.22
N LEU A 154 1.58 -20.64 -0.27
CA LEU A 154 0.47 -20.82 -1.23
C LEU A 154 -0.87 -20.37 -0.64
N CYS A 155 -1.16 -20.72 0.61
CA CYS A 155 -2.35 -20.26 1.33
C CYS A 155 -2.37 -18.73 1.45
N ALA A 156 -1.26 -18.11 1.86
CA ALA A 156 -1.17 -16.65 1.99
C ALA A 156 -1.33 -15.92 0.64
N VAL A 157 -0.70 -16.43 -0.42
CA VAL A 157 -0.84 -15.86 -1.77
C VAL A 157 -2.29 -15.97 -2.24
N ARG A 158 -2.92 -17.13 -2.05
CA ARG A 158 -4.32 -17.35 -2.41
C ARG A 158 -5.27 -16.44 -1.63
N ALA A 159 -5.15 -16.39 -0.32
CA ALA A 159 -5.89 -15.51 0.58
C ALA A 159 -5.86 -14.04 0.11
N LEU A 160 -4.66 -13.52 -0.17
CA LEU A 160 -4.49 -12.15 -0.64
C LEU A 160 -5.09 -11.91 -2.04
N LEU A 161 -5.02 -12.88 -2.94
CA LEU A 161 -5.64 -12.78 -4.26
C LEU A 161 -7.17 -12.84 -4.17
N ASP A 162 -7.72 -13.74 -3.36
CA ASP A 162 -9.17 -13.86 -3.15
C ASP A 162 -9.71 -12.55 -2.57
N PHE A 163 -9.05 -11.99 -1.55
CA PHE A 163 -9.36 -10.68 -1.01
C PHE A 163 -9.27 -9.56 -2.07
N LEU A 164 -8.19 -9.53 -2.85
CA LEU A 164 -7.97 -8.53 -3.90
C LEU A 164 -9.08 -8.56 -4.96
N TYR A 165 -9.52 -9.75 -5.39
CA TYR A 165 -10.56 -9.88 -6.41
C TYR A 165 -11.94 -9.52 -5.87
N LEU A 166 -12.26 -9.92 -4.64
CA LEU A 166 -13.51 -9.53 -3.99
C LEU A 166 -13.58 -8.02 -3.77
N ALA A 167 -12.50 -7.40 -3.28
CA ALA A 167 -12.43 -5.96 -3.01
C ALA A 167 -12.57 -5.07 -4.28
N GLN A 168 -12.47 -5.66 -5.48
CA GLN A 168 -12.69 -4.96 -6.75
C GLN A 168 -14.17 -4.86 -7.13
N TYR A 169 -15.07 -5.51 -6.40
CA TYR A 169 -16.48 -5.46 -6.73
C TYR A 169 -17.04 -4.04 -6.51
N PRO A 170 -17.85 -3.53 -7.46
CA PRO A 170 -18.40 -2.18 -7.36
C PRO A 170 -19.42 -2.04 -6.22
N ALA A 171 -20.02 -3.15 -5.79
CA ALA A 171 -20.92 -3.25 -4.66
C ALA A 171 -20.81 -4.65 -4.05
N HIS A 172 -21.05 -4.74 -2.74
CA HIS A 172 -21.00 -5.97 -1.99
C HIS A 172 -22.38 -6.37 -1.47
N THR A 173 -22.70 -7.66 -1.55
CA THR A 173 -23.77 -8.31 -0.79
C THR A 173 -23.23 -8.81 0.56
N VAL A 174 -24.12 -9.20 1.47
CA VAL A 174 -23.74 -9.83 2.75
C VAL A 174 -22.81 -11.01 2.52
N ASP A 175 -23.17 -11.90 1.60
CA ASP A 175 -22.35 -13.07 1.24
C ASP A 175 -20.94 -12.68 0.77
N THR A 176 -20.81 -11.65 -0.08
CA THR A 176 -19.48 -11.22 -0.54
C THR A 176 -18.66 -10.54 0.55
N LEU A 177 -19.30 -9.98 1.58
CA LEU A 177 -18.59 -9.44 2.75
C LEU A 177 -18.07 -10.57 3.64
N GLU A 178 -18.86 -11.63 3.82
CA GLU A 178 -18.43 -12.84 4.51
C GLU A 178 -17.23 -13.47 3.80
N LEU A 179 -17.30 -13.66 2.47
CA LEU A 179 -16.17 -14.16 1.68
C LEU A 179 -14.92 -13.27 1.79
N LEU A 180 -15.10 -11.96 1.87
CA LEU A 180 -13.99 -11.01 2.00
C LEU A 180 -13.35 -11.07 3.38
N GLN A 181 -14.12 -11.41 4.41
CA GLN A 181 -13.63 -11.63 5.77
C GLN A 181 -12.97 -13.01 5.93
N ASP A 182 -13.50 -14.03 5.29
CA ASP A 182 -12.94 -15.40 5.29
C ASP A 182 -11.63 -15.50 4.50
N ALA A 183 -11.40 -14.57 3.56
CA ALA A 183 -10.20 -14.56 2.73
C ALA A 183 -8.91 -14.21 3.49
N LEU A 184 -8.96 -13.63 4.70
CA LEU A 184 -7.78 -13.17 5.47
C LEU A 184 -7.74 -13.75 6.89
#